data_AF-A0A914RZ06-F1
#
_entry.id   AF-A0A914RZ06-F1
#
_cell.length_a   1.000
_cell.length_b   1.000
_cell.length_c   1.000
_cell.angle_alpha   90.00
_cell.angle_beta   90.00
_cell.angle_gamma   90.00
#
_symmetry.space_group_name_H-M   'P 1'
#
loop_
_entity.id
_entity.type
_entity.pdbx_description
1 polymer ?
#
loop_
_entity_poly.entity_id
_entity_poly.type
_entity_poly.pdbx_seq_one_letter_code
_entity_poly.pdbx_strand_id
1 'polypeptide(L)'
;MLHDQVSADGKIHVRIGHIGAVGVLPNDYKVLNISRDELYDEGVLGEDLEFEIISRTGCGESFEGVAVAAELFHQYQAVAKMGAFWNIPVISYMATSNAMNDKNIYKTLARASSKSPTALAEATSALLLHYKWLKVERLAHLLQLLYG
;
A
#
# COMPACT_ATOMS: atom_id res chain seq x y z
N MET A 1 8.83 -20.99 14.62
CA MET A 1 8.94 -21.00 13.14
C MET A 1 9.87 -19.87 12.64
N LEU A 2 11.01 -19.61 13.30
CA LEU A 2 11.96 -18.54 12.96
C LEU A 2 13.40 -19.06 12.74
N HIS A 3 13.62 -20.38 12.79
CA HIS A 3 14.98 -20.94 12.74
C HIS A 3 15.59 -21.06 11.34
N ASP A 4 14.84 -20.77 10.28
CA ASP A 4 15.28 -20.98 8.89
C ASP A 4 15.63 -19.68 8.14
N GLN A 5 15.85 -18.55 8.82
CA GLN A 5 16.15 -17.25 8.17
C GLN A 5 17.55 -16.69 8.47
N VAL A 6 18.37 -17.40 9.25
CA VAL A 6 19.74 -16.99 9.56
C VAL A 6 20.68 -17.55 8.50
N SER A 7 21.32 -16.67 7.74
CA SER A 7 22.31 -17.01 6.73
C SER A 7 23.63 -17.47 7.36
N ALA A 8 24.50 -18.09 6.57
CA ALA A 8 25.79 -18.60 7.01
C ALA A 8 26.75 -17.52 7.56
N ASP A 9 26.47 -16.25 7.27
CA ASP A 9 27.15 -15.06 7.78
C ASP A 9 26.56 -14.52 9.11
N GLY A 10 25.51 -15.16 9.65
CA GLY A 10 24.86 -14.79 10.90
C GLY A 10 23.74 -13.75 10.75
N LYS A 11 23.44 -13.27 9.54
CA LYS A 11 22.41 -12.25 9.30
C LYS A 11 21.02 -12.85 9.08
N ILE A 12 19.99 -12.15 9.54
CA ILE A 12 18.60 -12.50 9.28
C ILE A 12 18.18 -11.91 7.94
N HIS A 13 17.88 -12.77 6.97
CA HIS A 13 17.40 -12.34 5.66
C HIS A 13 15.88 -12.21 5.66
N VAL A 14 15.38 -11.04 5.27
CA VAL A 14 13.96 -10.71 5.20
C VAL A 14 13.58 -10.33 3.78
N ARG A 15 12.70 -11.12 3.16
CA ARG A 15 12.20 -10.86 1.81
C ARG A 15 10.86 -10.13 1.84
N ILE A 16 10.80 -9.00 1.14
CA ILE A 16 9.60 -8.17 1.03
C ILE A 16 9.10 -8.21 -0.41
N GLY A 17 7.87 -8.68 -0.60
CA GLY A 17 7.18 -8.64 -1.89
C GLY A 17 6.59 -7.26 -2.15
N HIS A 18 6.90 -6.68 -3.32
CA HIS A 18 6.35 -5.41 -3.77
C HIS A 18 5.54 -5.59 -5.05
N ILE A 19 4.35 -4.98 -5.10
CA ILE A 19 3.50 -4.93 -6.30
C ILE A 19 3.38 -3.48 -6.75
N GLY A 20 4.04 -3.18 -7.86
CA GLY A 20 3.97 -1.87 -8.54
C GLY A 20 2.70 -1.71 -9.38
N ALA A 21 2.43 -0.51 -9.85
CA ALA A 21 1.35 -0.24 -10.81
C ALA A 21 1.92 0.30 -12.12
N VAL A 22 1.59 -0.34 -13.26
CA VAL A 22 2.04 0.12 -14.58
C VAL A 22 1.61 1.56 -14.83
N GLY A 23 2.56 2.39 -15.26
CA GLY A 23 2.29 3.75 -15.73
C GLY A 23 1.95 4.76 -14.64
N VAL A 24 1.89 4.35 -13.37
CA VAL A 24 1.60 5.26 -12.24
C VAL A 24 2.88 5.82 -11.62
N LEU A 25 3.81 4.93 -11.25
CA LEU A 25 5.09 5.32 -10.66
C LEU A 25 6.24 4.61 -11.41
N PRO A 26 6.79 5.20 -12.47
CA PRO A 26 7.89 4.59 -13.19
C PRO A 26 9.13 4.46 -12.29
N ASN A 27 9.79 3.30 -12.35
CA ASN A 27 10.96 2.97 -11.53
C ASN A 27 10.69 2.93 -10.01
N ASP A 28 9.46 2.62 -9.59
CA ASP A 28 9.10 2.35 -8.19
C ASP A 28 10.09 1.43 -7.46
N TYR A 29 10.55 0.35 -8.09
CA TYR A 29 11.56 -0.56 -7.52
C TYR A 29 12.89 0.14 -7.22
N LYS A 30 13.31 1.12 -8.03
CA LYS A 30 14.55 1.88 -7.78
C LYS A 30 14.38 2.77 -6.57
N VAL A 31 13.24 3.45 -6.46
CA VAL A 31 12.92 4.30 -5.31
C VAL A 31 12.96 3.47 -4.02
N LEU A 32 12.34 2.30 -4.04
CA LEU A 32 12.33 1.39 -2.89
C LEU A 32 13.73 0.89 -2.51
N ASN A 33 14.57 0.57 -3.49
CA ASN A 33 15.96 0.16 -3.22
C ASN A 33 16.79 1.32 -2.67
N ILE A 34 16.65 2.53 -3.21
CA ILE A 34 17.34 3.72 -2.68
C ILE A 34 16.92 3.97 -1.23
N SER A 35 15.62 3.96 -0.94
CA SER A 35 15.11 4.14 0.43
C SER A 35 15.63 3.06 1.38
N ARG A 36 15.78 1.82 0.91
CA ARG A 36 16.38 0.75 1.72
C ARG A 36 17.86 1.05 2.01
N ASP A 37 18.61 1.43 0.99
CA ASP A 37 20.05 1.70 1.12
C ASP A 37 20.30 2.90 2.06
N GLU A 38 19.51 3.98 1.94
CA GLU A 38 19.53 5.12 2.87
C GLU A 38 19.26 4.69 4.32
N LEU A 39 18.30 3.78 4.55
CA LEU A 39 18.00 3.30 5.90
C LEU A 39 19.13 2.43 6.50
N TYR A 40 19.97 1.81 5.67
CA TYR A 40 21.20 1.18 6.14
C TYR A 40 22.28 2.21 6.45
N ASP A 41 22.48 3.18 5.55
CA ASP A 41 23.49 4.22 5.71
C ASP A 41 23.24 5.08 6.96
N GLU A 42 21.96 5.31 7.31
CA GLU A 42 21.54 6.00 8.54
C GLU A 42 21.61 5.12 9.80
N GLY A 43 21.90 3.83 9.66
CA GLY A 43 21.97 2.87 10.76
C GLY A 43 20.61 2.49 11.36
N VAL A 44 19.51 2.74 10.65
CA VAL A 44 18.14 2.47 11.13
C VAL A 44 17.82 0.97 11.13
N LEU A 45 18.26 0.24 10.10
CA LEU A 45 17.97 -1.20 9.95
C LEU A 45 18.95 -2.11 10.70
N GLY A 46 20.07 -1.57 11.20
CA GLY A 46 21.14 -2.33 11.83
C GLY A 46 21.91 -3.23 10.84
N GLU A 47 22.99 -3.85 11.32
CA GLU A 47 23.85 -4.72 10.49
C GLU A 47 23.39 -6.19 10.45
N ASP A 48 22.50 -6.57 11.38
CA ASP A 48 22.03 -7.93 11.60
C ASP A 48 20.88 -8.34 10.67
N LEU A 49 20.23 -7.36 10.02
CA LEU A 49 19.08 -7.55 9.15
C LEU A 49 19.46 -7.28 7.70
N GLU A 50 19.07 -8.19 6.81
CA GLU A 50 19.22 -8.01 5.38
C GLU A 50 17.86 -8.05 4.67
N PHE A 51 17.40 -6.91 4.17
CA PHE A 51 16.17 -6.75 3.41
C PHE A 51 16.39 -6.89 1.89
N GLU A 52 15.68 -7.84 1.30
CA GLU A 52 15.59 -8.02 -0.15
C GLU A 52 14.17 -7.65 -0.62
N ILE A 53 14.08 -6.69 -1.55
CA ILE A 53 12.80 -6.25 -2.11
C ILE A 53 12.59 -6.93 -3.47
N ILE A 54 11.60 -7.81 -3.53
CA ILE A 54 11.21 -8.51 -4.75
C ILE A 54 10.05 -7.75 -5.38
N SER A 55 10.35 -6.94 -6.39
CA SER A 55 9.35 -6.17 -7.12
C SER A 55 8.74 -6.98 -8.27
N ARG A 56 7.41 -6.91 -8.39
CA ARG A 56 6.63 -7.36 -9.54
C ARG A 56 5.70 -6.23 -9.96
N THR A 57 5.52 -6.04 -11.25
CA THR A 57 4.59 -5.05 -11.75
C THR A 57 3.18 -5.64 -11.77
N GLY A 58 2.26 -5.03 -11.03
CA GLY A 58 0.84 -5.30 -11.16
C GLY A 58 0.32 -4.68 -12.44
N CYS A 59 -0.37 -5.50 -13.24
CA CYS A 59 -0.88 -5.23 -14.60
C CYS A 59 0.15 -5.53 -15.71
N GLY A 60 0.13 -6.75 -16.23
CA GLY A 60 0.85 -7.19 -17.42
C GLY A 60 0.34 -8.59 -17.77
N GLU A 61 0.49 -9.04 -19.02
CA GLU A 61 -0.08 -10.31 -19.54
C GLU A 61 0.40 -11.61 -18.85
N SER A 62 1.07 -11.49 -17.71
CA SER A 62 1.54 -12.59 -16.87
C SER A 62 0.48 -12.92 -15.81
N PHE A 63 -0.34 -13.92 -16.14
CA PHE A 63 -1.36 -14.50 -15.28
C PHE A 63 -0.73 -15.32 -14.13
N GLU A 64 -0.25 -14.66 -13.08
CA GLU A 64 -0.03 -15.30 -11.78
C GLU A 64 -1.30 -15.14 -10.93
N GLY A 65 -1.81 -16.23 -10.34
CA GLY A 65 -3.19 -16.32 -9.84
C GLY A 65 -3.63 -15.25 -8.82
N VAL A 66 -2.70 -14.59 -8.12
CA VAL A 66 -2.99 -13.45 -7.23
C VAL A 66 -3.14 -12.14 -8.00
N ALA A 67 -2.38 -11.96 -9.09
CA ALA A 67 -2.48 -10.80 -9.98
C ALA A 67 -3.83 -10.77 -10.70
N VAL A 68 -4.34 -11.93 -11.14
CA VAL A 68 -5.66 -12.06 -11.77
C VAL A 68 -6.79 -11.75 -10.77
N ALA A 69 -6.67 -12.19 -9.52
CA ALA A 69 -7.63 -11.86 -8.47
C ALA A 69 -7.59 -10.37 -8.08
N ALA A 70 -6.41 -9.75 -8.10
CA ALA A 70 -6.24 -8.31 -7.94
C ALA A 70 -6.82 -7.51 -9.13
N GLU A 71 -6.65 -8.01 -10.35
CA GLU A 71 -7.19 -7.41 -11.56
C GLU A 71 -8.74 -7.44 -11.58
N LEU A 72 -9.35 -8.54 -11.14
CA LEU A 72 -10.81 -8.69 -11.06
C LEU A 72 -11.48 -7.88 -9.93
N PHE A 73 -10.77 -7.60 -8.83
CA PHE A 73 -11.32 -6.92 -7.65
C PHE A 73 -10.45 -5.73 -7.24
N HIS A 74 -10.59 -4.58 -7.93
CA HIS A 74 -10.01 -3.28 -7.53
C HIS A 74 -8.63 -3.42 -6.86
N GLN A 75 -7.64 -3.89 -7.62
CA GLN A 75 -6.20 -4.10 -7.36
C GLN A 75 -5.74 -4.25 -5.90
N TYR A 76 -5.89 -3.21 -5.08
CA TYR A 76 -5.43 -3.16 -3.70
C TYR A 76 -6.35 -3.90 -2.70
N GLN A 77 -7.65 -4.03 -3.00
CA GLN A 77 -8.60 -4.67 -2.07
C GLN A 77 -8.44 -6.19 -2.02
N ALA A 78 -8.20 -6.83 -3.16
CA ALA A 78 -7.97 -8.27 -3.22
C ALA A 78 -6.69 -8.66 -2.48
N VAL A 79 -5.58 -7.94 -2.74
CA VAL A 79 -4.29 -8.18 -2.08
C VAL A 79 -4.43 -8.02 -0.56
N ALA A 80 -5.15 -6.99 -0.11
CA ALA A 80 -5.38 -6.78 1.32
C ALA A 80 -6.23 -7.89 1.98
N LYS A 81 -7.26 -8.39 1.29
CA LYS A 81 -8.08 -9.53 1.77
C LYS A 81 -7.28 -10.83 1.80
N MET A 82 -6.48 -11.11 0.77
CA MET A 82 -5.62 -12.28 0.71
C MET A 82 -4.51 -12.24 1.75
N GLY A 83 -3.92 -11.05 1.97
CA GLY A 83 -2.97 -10.83 3.06
C GLY A 83 -3.58 -11.17 4.42
N ALA A 84 -4.84 -10.76 4.67
CA ALA A 84 -5.52 -11.13 5.90
C ALA A 84 -5.77 -12.64 6.02
N PHE A 85 -6.06 -13.34 4.91
CA PHE A 85 -6.25 -14.80 4.90
C PHE A 85 -4.96 -15.55 5.26
N TRP A 86 -3.82 -15.14 4.71
CA TRP A 86 -2.51 -15.76 5.00
C TRP A 86 -1.80 -15.18 6.22
N ASN A 87 -2.44 -14.27 6.96
CA ASN A 87 -1.84 -13.56 8.09
C ASN A 87 -0.53 -12.83 7.73
N ILE A 88 -0.49 -12.23 6.53
CA ILE A 88 0.63 -11.45 6.00
C ILE A 88 0.32 -9.96 6.18
N PRO A 89 1.22 -9.16 6.78
CA PRO A 89 1.07 -7.71 6.85
C PRO A 89 1.18 -7.09 5.45
N VAL A 90 0.23 -6.24 5.10
CA VAL A 90 0.21 -5.54 3.80
C VAL A 90 0.28 -4.05 4.05
N ILE A 91 1.24 -3.35 3.45
CA ILE A 91 1.35 -1.89 3.53
C ILE A 91 1.08 -1.30 2.16
N SER A 92 0.01 -0.50 2.05
CA SER A 92 -0.30 0.21 0.80
C SER A 92 0.14 1.67 0.87
N TYR A 93 0.96 2.09 -0.09
CA TYR A 93 1.35 3.49 -0.25
C TYR A 93 0.41 4.28 -1.18
N MET A 94 -0.46 3.59 -1.94
CA MET A 94 -1.39 4.23 -2.90
C MET A 94 -2.87 4.15 -2.51
N ALA A 95 -3.29 3.29 -1.58
CA ALA A 95 -4.71 3.11 -1.25
C ALA A 95 -5.30 4.36 -0.56
N THR A 96 -6.24 5.04 -1.22
CA THR A 96 -6.92 6.24 -0.68
C THR A 96 -8.33 5.96 -0.16
N SER A 97 -9.01 4.90 -0.64
CA SER A 97 -10.42 4.63 -0.29
C SER A 97 -10.64 4.43 1.21
N ASN A 98 -11.69 5.07 1.74
CA ASN A 98 -12.12 4.93 3.13
C ASN A 98 -12.68 3.54 3.45
N ALA A 99 -13.18 2.79 2.47
CA ALA A 99 -13.67 1.42 2.68
C ALA A 99 -12.56 0.50 3.21
N MET A 100 -11.30 0.79 2.88
CA MET A 100 -10.14 0.01 3.31
C MET A 100 -9.74 0.26 4.78
N ASN A 101 -10.46 1.12 5.50
CA ASN A 101 -10.29 1.30 6.95
C ASN A 101 -11.03 0.25 7.78
N ASP A 102 -11.95 -0.52 7.20
CA ASP A 102 -12.69 -1.55 7.95
C ASP A 102 -11.74 -2.70 8.37
N LYS A 103 -11.40 -2.74 9.66
CA LYS A 103 -10.52 -3.75 10.25
C LYS A 103 -11.19 -5.10 10.44
N ASN A 104 -12.50 -5.22 10.25
CA ASN A 104 -13.15 -6.53 10.21
C ASN A 104 -12.82 -7.26 8.90
N ILE A 105 -12.65 -6.50 7.80
CA ILE A 105 -12.37 -7.03 6.46
C ILE A 105 -10.87 -6.99 6.16
N TYR A 106 -10.18 -5.88 6.45
CA TYR A 106 -8.78 -5.63 6.08
C TYR A 106 -7.86 -5.64 7.32
N LYS A 107 -7.84 -6.78 8.02
CA LYS A 107 -7.19 -6.94 9.34
C LYS A 107 -5.70 -6.60 9.36
N THR A 108 -4.95 -7.06 8.36
CA THR A 108 -3.48 -6.92 8.30
C THR A 108 -3.02 -5.76 7.41
N LEU A 109 -3.95 -4.97 6.88
CA LEU A 109 -3.64 -3.84 6.00
C LEU A 109 -3.28 -2.60 6.80
N ALA A 110 -2.12 -2.03 6.52
CA ALA A 110 -1.74 -0.67 6.91
C ALA A 110 -1.61 0.22 5.66
N ARG A 111 -1.66 1.54 5.85
CA ARG A 111 -1.54 2.52 4.76
C ARG A 111 -0.58 3.62 5.15
N ALA A 112 0.34 3.95 4.24
CA ALA A 112 1.23 5.11 4.39
C ALA A 112 0.64 6.39 3.78
N SER A 113 -0.40 6.27 2.94
CA SER A 113 -1.01 7.42 2.26
C SER A 113 -1.77 8.34 3.21
N SER A 114 -1.39 9.62 3.25
CA SER A 114 -2.08 10.69 3.98
C SER A 114 -3.34 11.22 3.27
N LYS A 115 -3.58 10.80 2.03
CA LYS A 115 -4.67 11.30 1.16
C LYS A 115 -5.98 10.55 1.39
N SER A 116 -6.46 10.46 2.64
CA SER A 116 -7.79 9.91 2.88
C SER A 116 -8.87 10.97 2.57
N PRO A 117 -9.99 10.59 1.92
CA PRO A 117 -11.12 11.51 1.72
C PRO A 117 -11.63 12.12 3.02
N THR A 118 -11.51 11.42 4.16
CA THR A 118 -11.89 11.93 5.48
C THR A 118 -10.98 13.10 5.91
N ALA A 119 -9.66 12.95 5.81
CA ALA A 119 -8.73 14.02 6.14
C ALA A 119 -8.95 15.28 5.27
N LEU A 120 -9.27 15.08 3.98
CA LEU A 120 -9.60 16.18 3.09
C LEU A 120 -10.95 16.84 3.46
N ALA A 121 -11.94 16.06 3.87
CA ALA A 121 -13.22 16.57 4.34
C ALA A 121 -13.07 17.36 5.64
N GLU A 122 -12.25 16.91 6.58
CA GLU A 122 -11.92 17.62 7.82
C GLU A 122 -11.24 18.95 7.53
N ALA A 123 -10.21 18.95 6.68
CA ALA A 123 -9.50 20.16 6.27
C ALA A 123 -10.43 21.16 5.56
N THR A 124 -11.30 20.66 4.67
CA THR A 124 -12.28 21.47 3.95
C THR A 124 -13.31 22.03 4.93
N SER A 125 -13.82 21.24 5.87
CA SER A 125 -14.76 21.70 6.90
C SER A 125 -14.14 22.80 7.76
N ALA A 126 -12.90 22.64 8.19
CA ALA A 126 -12.17 23.66 8.93
C ALA A 126 -12.04 24.97 8.13
N LEU A 127 -11.74 24.87 6.83
CA LEU A 127 -11.67 26.01 5.92
C LEU A 127 -13.02 26.72 5.78
N LEU A 128 -14.10 25.98 5.56
CA LEU A 128 -15.46 26.54 5.43
C LEU A 128 -15.90 27.27 6.69
N LEU A 129 -15.60 26.70 7.87
CA LEU A 129 -15.88 27.33 9.16
C LEU A 129 -15.08 28.64 9.34
N HIS A 130 -13.80 28.66 8.94
CA HIS A 130 -12.97 29.85 9.02
C HIS A 130 -13.53 31.02 8.20
N TYR A 131 -13.98 30.75 6.97
CA TYR A 131 -14.53 31.77 6.07
C TYR A 131 -16.05 31.99 6.20
N LYS A 132 -16.72 31.27 7.12
CA LYS A 132 -18.17 31.31 7.35
C LYS A 132 -18.99 31.01 6.08
N TRP A 133 -18.52 30.11 5.23
CA TRP A 133 -19.26 29.65 4.06
C TRP A 133 -20.27 28.58 4.45
N LEU A 134 -21.53 28.99 4.62
CA LEU A 134 -22.62 28.12 5.10
C LEU A 134 -23.38 27.39 3.98
N LYS A 135 -23.13 27.74 2.71
CA LYS A 135 -23.71 27.08 1.54
C LYS A 135 -22.59 26.62 0.63
N VAL A 136 -22.56 25.32 0.38
CA VAL A 136 -21.58 24.65 -0.49
C VAL A 136 -22.28 23.54 -1.25
N GLU A 137 -21.93 23.40 -2.52
CA GLU A 137 -22.38 22.31 -3.38
C GLU A 137 -21.21 21.39 -3.69
N ARG A 138 -21.46 20.08 -3.73
CA ARG A 138 -20.46 19.08 -4.12
C ARG A 138 -20.75 18.62 -5.53
N LEU A 139 -19.75 18.73 -6.41
CA LEU A 139 -19.76 18.05 -7.71
C LEU A 139 -18.98 16.74 -7.55
N ALA A 140 -19.64 15.60 -7.76
CA ALA A 140 -19.00 14.29 -7.75
C ALA A 140 -19.05 13.69 -9.17
N HIS A 141 -17.92 13.19 -9.68
CA HIS A 141 -17.88 12.44 -10.93
C HIS A 141 -18.53 11.06 -10.72
N LEU A 142 -19.61 10.80 -11.45
CA LEU A 142 -20.49 9.63 -11.28
C LEU A 142 -19.92 8.30 -11.84
N LEU A 143 -18.60 8.16 -12.05
CA LEU A 143 -18.04 6.93 -12.62
C LEU A 143 -17.92 5.77 -11.62
N GLN A 144 -18.10 6.03 -10.31
CA GLN A 144 -17.92 5.03 -9.25
C GLN A 144 -19.18 4.22 -8.91
N LEU A 145 -20.37 4.59 -9.42
CA LEU A 145 -21.65 3.95 -9.09
C LEU A 145 -22.08 2.84 -10.06
N LEU A 146 -21.39 2.65 -11.19
CA LEU A 146 -21.81 1.71 -12.24
C LEU A 146 -21.07 0.35 -12.22
N TYR A 147 -20.12 0.15 -11.30
CA TYR A 147 -19.38 -1.12 -11.15
C TYR A 147 -19.23 -1.54 -9.67
N GLY A 148 -20.34 -1.51 -8.93
CA GLY A 148 -20.45 -2.05 -7.56
C GLY A 148 -21.36 -3.27 -7.52
#